data_AF-A0A6A6ZLY8-F1
#
_entry.id   AF-A0A6A6ZLY8-F1
#
_cell.length_a   1.000
_cell.length_b   1.000
_cell.length_c   1.000
_cell.angle_alpha   90.00
_cell.angle_beta   90.00
_cell.angle_gamma   90.00
#
_symmetry.space_group_name_H-M   'P 1'
#
loop_
_entity.id
_entity.type
_entity.pdbx_description
1 polymer ?
#
loop_
_entity_poly.entity_id
_entity_poly.type
_entity_poly.pdbx_seq_one_letter_code
_entity_poly.pdbx_strand_id
1 'polypeptide(L)'
;MLPRKKKAKLSPLAFLDSYTFVRQTVVDKIYGCIIDSALGDTIGLYTEFLTKAKSEKIYKDRKFQLVQPATKLYPDGHRKFAPCVWTDDTDQALLIILSYLYNYTHVLANTPTKTDSTASASNSLGKDFAARLQIWISQGLLALDRHACGIGALVGSVVDDVKYVGNPTEIATRKWIKTKRKAAPNGSLMRTHPIGVIGVGMSEE
;
A
#
# COMPACT_ATOMS: atom_id res chain seq x y z
N MET A 1 36.67 34.95 11.06
CA MET A 1 36.01 33.80 10.40
C MET A 1 34.52 34.12 10.29
N LEU A 2 34.03 34.48 9.10
CA LEU A 2 32.61 34.84 8.92
C LEU A 2 31.73 33.58 9.05
N PRO A 3 30.60 33.64 9.77
CA PRO A 3 29.72 32.48 9.90
C PRO A 3 29.13 32.13 8.53
N ARG A 4 29.34 30.87 8.09
CA ARG A 4 28.67 30.32 6.90
C ARG A 4 27.16 30.42 7.13
N LYS A 5 26.48 31.29 6.38
CA LYS A 5 25.02 31.31 6.31
C LYS A 5 24.55 29.90 5.94
N LYS A 6 23.78 29.24 6.81
CA LYS A 6 23.09 27.99 6.46
C LYS A 6 22.20 28.29 5.25
N LYS A 7 22.48 27.66 4.10
CA LYS A 7 21.56 27.70 2.96
C LYS A 7 20.21 27.17 3.44
N ALA A 8 19.14 27.92 3.22
CA ALA A 8 17.80 27.43 3.51
C ALA A 8 17.58 26.13 2.72
N LYS A 9 17.16 25.07 3.41
CA LYS A 9 16.86 23.79 2.76
C LYS A 9 15.64 24.04 1.86
N LEU A 10 15.83 23.93 0.55
CA LEU A 10 14.73 24.04 -0.41
C LEU A 10 13.67 22.98 -0.08
N SER A 11 12.40 23.33 -0.25
CA SER A 11 11.31 22.37 -0.11
C SER A 11 11.60 21.15 -1.00
N PRO A 12 11.41 19.91 -0.51
CA PRO A 12 11.47 18.71 -1.34
C PRO A 12 10.57 18.79 -2.58
N LEU A 13 9.51 19.60 -2.51
CA LEU A 13 8.54 19.82 -3.57
C LEU A 13 8.82 21.05 -4.44
N ALA A 14 9.95 21.73 -4.27
CA ALA A 14 10.30 22.92 -5.06
C ALA A 14 10.37 22.63 -6.57
N PHE A 15 10.66 21.39 -6.96
CA PHE A 15 10.68 20.97 -8.36
C PHE A 15 9.31 21.06 -9.04
N LEU A 16 8.20 21.04 -8.28
CA LEU A 16 6.85 21.15 -8.82
C LEU A 16 6.61 22.47 -9.56
N ASP A 17 7.35 23.52 -9.19
CA ASP A 17 7.23 24.86 -9.74
C ASP A 17 8.31 25.16 -10.80
N SER A 18 9.09 24.15 -11.20
CA SER A 18 10.14 24.31 -12.23
C SER A 18 9.58 24.68 -13.60
N TYR A 19 8.42 24.12 -13.96
CA TYR A 19 7.66 24.46 -15.16
C TYR A 19 6.17 24.28 -14.90
N THR A 20 5.34 25.05 -15.63
CA THR A 20 3.87 25.07 -15.46
C THR A 20 3.22 23.68 -15.58
N PHE A 21 3.76 22.78 -16.41
CA PHE A 21 3.22 21.44 -16.61
C PHE A 21 3.66 20.43 -15.54
N VAL A 22 4.76 20.67 -14.81
CA VAL A 22 5.36 19.65 -13.92
C VAL A 22 4.42 19.27 -12.80
N ARG A 23 3.81 20.26 -12.13
CA ARG A 23 2.81 20.01 -11.08
C ARG A 23 1.67 19.15 -11.58
N GLN A 24 1.09 19.48 -12.74
CA GLN A 24 -0.03 18.74 -13.29
C GLN A 24 0.38 17.31 -13.68
N THR A 25 1.56 17.13 -14.28
CA THR A 25 2.11 15.80 -14.61
C THR A 25 2.38 14.97 -13.36
N VAL A 26 2.87 15.56 -12.28
CA VAL A 26 3.09 14.82 -11.02
C VAL A 26 1.75 14.40 -10.41
N VAL A 27 0.76 15.27 -10.39
CA VAL A 27 -0.59 14.95 -9.91
C VAL A 27 -1.20 13.80 -10.72
N ASP A 28 -1.11 13.87 -12.05
CA ASP A 28 -1.58 12.81 -12.95
C ASP A 28 -0.89 11.47 -12.67
N LYS A 29 0.43 11.47 -12.49
CA LYS A 29 1.20 10.26 -12.12
C LYS A 29 0.85 9.72 -10.74
N ILE A 30 0.50 10.58 -9.78
CA ILE A 30 0.03 10.15 -8.46
C ILE A 30 -1.32 9.43 -8.60
N TYR A 31 -2.26 10.01 -9.36
CA TYR A 31 -3.54 9.36 -9.63
C TYR A 31 -3.35 8.02 -10.35
N GLY A 32 -2.55 7.99 -11.42
CA GLY A 32 -2.22 6.75 -12.12
C GLY A 32 -1.60 5.71 -11.18
N CYS A 33 -0.63 6.10 -10.34
CA CYS A 33 0.02 5.18 -9.40
C CYS A 33 -0.98 4.52 -8.41
N ILE A 34 -1.88 5.30 -7.81
CA ILE A 34 -2.85 4.76 -6.84
C ILE A 34 -3.97 3.97 -7.55
N ILE A 35 -4.57 4.54 -8.58
CA ILE A 35 -5.73 3.95 -9.26
C ILE A 35 -5.32 2.76 -10.13
N ASP A 36 -4.23 2.84 -10.88
CA ASP A 36 -3.79 1.75 -11.76
C ASP A 36 -3.27 0.56 -10.96
N SER A 37 -2.78 0.78 -9.73
CA SER A 37 -2.46 -0.34 -8.82
C SER A 37 -3.72 -1.12 -8.44
N ALA A 38 -4.83 -0.44 -8.15
CA ALA A 38 -6.11 -1.09 -7.85
C ALA A 38 -6.74 -1.75 -9.10
N LEU A 39 -6.59 -1.14 -10.28
CA LEU A 39 -6.96 -1.77 -11.54
C LEU A 39 -6.13 -3.03 -11.80
N GLY A 40 -4.83 -2.98 -11.53
CA GLY A 40 -3.90 -4.09 -11.65
C GLY A 40 -4.26 -5.27 -10.75
N ASP A 41 -4.56 -5.00 -9.47
CA ASP A 41 -5.07 -5.98 -8.51
C ASP A 41 -6.38 -6.63 -9.03
N THR A 42 -7.36 -5.79 -9.40
CA THR A 42 -8.65 -6.25 -9.94
C THR A 42 -8.50 -7.13 -11.19
N ILE A 43 -7.64 -6.74 -12.13
CA ILE A 43 -7.38 -7.51 -13.37
C ILE A 43 -6.56 -8.78 -13.05
N GLY A 44 -5.60 -8.69 -12.14
CA GLY A 44 -4.76 -9.80 -11.71
C GLY A 44 -5.57 -10.99 -11.21
N LEU A 45 -6.63 -10.71 -10.44
CA LEU A 45 -7.56 -11.71 -9.92
C LEU A 45 -8.16 -12.63 -11.00
N TYR A 46 -8.37 -12.12 -12.22
CA TYR A 46 -8.90 -12.93 -13.33
C TYR A 46 -7.99 -14.10 -13.67
N THR A 47 -6.67 -13.98 -13.43
CA THR A 47 -5.67 -14.99 -13.83
C THR A 47 -4.80 -15.53 -12.70
N GLU A 48 -4.92 -15.02 -11.49
CA GLU A 48 -4.26 -15.54 -10.28
C GLU A 48 -4.38 -17.08 -10.13
N PHE A 49 -3.25 -17.76 -9.90
CA PHE A 49 -3.15 -19.23 -9.82
C PHE A 49 -3.53 -20.02 -11.09
N LEU A 50 -3.90 -19.35 -12.20
CA LEU A 50 -4.02 -20.02 -13.50
C LEU A 50 -2.65 -20.17 -14.14
N THR A 51 -2.42 -21.32 -14.77
CA THR A 51 -1.26 -21.45 -15.66
C THR A 51 -1.47 -20.59 -16.90
N LYS A 52 -0.37 -20.16 -17.54
CA LYS A 52 -0.41 -19.39 -18.80
C LYS A 52 -1.34 -20.04 -19.83
N ALA A 53 -1.19 -21.35 -20.06
CA ALA A 53 -2.01 -22.09 -21.02
C ALA A 53 -3.51 -22.08 -20.66
N LYS A 54 -3.85 -22.16 -19.37
CA LYS A 54 -5.24 -22.09 -18.90
C LYS A 54 -5.81 -20.67 -19.07
N SER A 55 -5.02 -19.64 -18.75
CA SER A 55 -5.40 -18.24 -18.99
C SER A 55 -5.65 -17.96 -20.47
N GLU A 56 -4.80 -18.44 -21.38
CA GLU A 56 -4.97 -18.29 -22.84
C GLU A 56 -6.22 -19.00 -23.37
N LYS A 57 -6.56 -20.15 -22.79
CA LYS A 57 -7.77 -20.89 -23.17
C LYS A 57 -9.05 -20.19 -22.70
N ILE A 58 -9.05 -19.63 -21.50
CA ILE A 58 -10.21 -18.97 -20.88
C ILE A 58 -10.41 -17.57 -21.46
N TYR A 59 -9.35 -16.75 -21.50
CA TYR A 59 -9.38 -15.36 -21.93
C TYR A 59 -8.67 -15.20 -23.28
N LYS A 60 -9.29 -15.72 -24.35
CA LYS A 60 -8.69 -15.79 -25.69
C LYS A 60 -8.23 -14.43 -26.22
N ASP A 61 -9.04 -13.39 -26.01
CA ASP A 61 -8.77 -12.05 -26.51
C ASP A 61 -7.75 -11.27 -25.68
N ARG A 62 -7.41 -11.76 -24.48
CA ARG A 62 -6.50 -11.11 -23.51
C ARG A 62 -6.89 -9.66 -23.20
N LYS A 63 -8.18 -9.36 -23.30
CA LYS A 63 -8.78 -8.06 -23.01
C LYS A 63 -9.70 -8.22 -21.80
N PHE A 64 -9.55 -7.31 -20.85
CA PHE A 64 -10.36 -7.25 -19.64
C PHE A 64 -11.13 -5.93 -19.61
N GLN A 65 -12.42 -6.00 -19.32
CA GLN A 65 -13.31 -4.86 -19.22
C GLN A 65 -13.93 -4.85 -17.81
N LEU A 66 -13.73 -3.74 -17.10
CA LEU A 66 -14.25 -3.53 -15.74
C LEU A 66 -15.52 -2.67 -15.71
N VAL A 67 -16.01 -2.27 -16.88
CA VAL A 67 -17.28 -1.55 -17.07
C VAL A 67 -18.25 -2.43 -17.83
N GLN A 68 -19.55 -2.12 -17.80
CA GLN A 68 -20.53 -2.99 -18.45
C GLN A 68 -20.43 -2.94 -19.99
N PRO A 69 -20.47 -4.09 -20.69
CA PRO A 69 -20.51 -5.46 -20.14
C PRO A 69 -19.15 -5.91 -19.60
N ALA A 70 -19.08 -6.22 -18.29
CA ALA A 70 -17.81 -6.58 -17.67
C ALA A 70 -17.33 -7.97 -18.11
N THR A 71 -16.02 -8.17 -18.19
CA THR A 71 -15.43 -9.50 -18.41
C THR A 71 -15.86 -10.42 -17.26
N LYS A 72 -16.34 -11.62 -17.60
CA LYS A 72 -16.76 -12.58 -16.58
C LYS A 72 -15.54 -13.23 -15.92
N LEU A 73 -15.55 -13.29 -14.59
CA LEU A 73 -14.59 -14.09 -13.84
C LEU A 73 -14.79 -15.58 -14.15
N TYR A 74 -13.68 -16.30 -14.30
CA TYR A 74 -13.72 -17.75 -14.44
C TYR A 74 -14.17 -18.41 -13.13
N PRO A 75 -15.26 -19.18 -13.09
CA PRO A 75 -15.75 -19.77 -11.85
C PRO A 75 -14.89 -20.97 -11.45
N ASP A 76 -14.05 -20.80 -10.42
CA ASP A 76 -13.28 -21.89 -9.82
C ASP A 76 -13.25 -21.79 -8.28
N GLY A 77 -12.52 -22.69 -7.63
CA GLY A 77 -12.43 -22.74 -6.17
C GLY A 77 -11.81 -21.48 -5.54
N HIS A 78 -11.00 -20.74 -6.31
CA HIS A 78 -10.32 -19.52 -5.87
C HIS A 78 -11.18 -18.28 -6.11
N ARG A 79 -11.77 -18.15 -7.30
CA ARG A 79 -12.48 -16.96 -7.78
C ARG A 79 -13.92 -16.88 -7.27
N LYS A 80 -14.10 -16.85 -5.95
CA LYS A 80 -15.40 -16.65 -5.29
C LYS A 80 -15.63 -15.19 -4.90
N PHE A 81 -15.41 -14.30 -5.87
CA PHE A 81 -15.45 -12.85 -5.68
C PHE A 81 -16.58 -12.22 -6.49
N ALA A 82 -17.09 -11.08 -6.01
CA ALA A 82 -17.98 -10.26 -6.82
C ALA A 82 -17.23 -9.71 -8.06
N PRO A 83 -17.93 -9.41 -9.17
CA PRO A 83 -17.29 -8.82 -10.34
C PRO A 83 -16.58 -7.50 -10.02
N CYS A 84 -15.45 -7.25 -10.68
CA CYS A 84 -14.70 -5.98 -10.62
C CYS A 84 -14.26 -5.56 -9.21
N VAL A 85 -13.97 -6.52 -8.33
CA VAL A 85 -13.37 -6.25 -7.01
C VAL A 85 -11.85 -6.39 -7.06
N TRP A 86 -11.17 -5.56 -6.27
CA TRP A 86 -9.78 -5.75 -5.87
C TRP A 86 -9.65 -6.64 -4.64
N THR A 87 -8.42 -6.88 -4.16
CA THR A 87 -8.09 -7.81 -3.07
C THR A 87 -7.28 -7.12 -1.96
N ASP A 88 -6.38 -7.85 -1.28
CA ASP A 88 -5.60 -7.35 -0.17
C ASP A 88 -4.50 -6.37 -0.58
N ASP A 89 -4.04 -6.40 -1.84
CA ASP A 89 -3.07 -5.42 -2.35
C ASP A 89 -3.60 -3.99 -2.17
N THR A 90 -4.82 -3.76 -2.68
CA THR A 90 -5.48 -2.45 -2.64
C THR A 90 -5.95 -2.08 -1.24
N ASP A 91 -6.61 -3.00 -0.53
CA ASP A 91 -7.10 -2.71 0.82
C ASP A 91 -5.93 -2.33 1.75
N GLN A 92 -4.82 -3.07 1.72
CA GLN A 92 -3.67 -2.77 2.59
C GLN A 92 -2.92 -1.49 2.16
N ALA A 93 -2.92 -1.14 0.88
CA ALA A 93 -2.44 0.16 0.41
C ALA A 93 -3.31 1.32 0.93
N LEU A 94 -4.63 1.15 0.95
CA LEU A 94 -5.54 2.12 1.57
C LEU A 94 -5.28 2.28 3.07
N LEU A 95 -4.94 1.21 3.79
CA LEU A 95 -4.55 1.32 5.20
C LEU A 95 -3.31 2.21 5.41
N ILE A 96 -2.33 2.17 4.49
CA ILE A 96 -1.15 3.05 4.53
C ILE A 96 -1.58 4.51 4.31
N ILE A 97 -2.43 4.77 3.31
CA ILE A 97 -2.94 6.12 3.02
C ILE A 97 -3.73 6.67 4.21
N LEU A 98 -4.65 5.87 4.78
CA LEU A 98 -5.44 6.26 5.94
C LEU A 98 -4.57 6.51 7.17
N SER A 99 -3.55 5.67 7.39
CA SER A 99 -2.58 5.85 8.46
C SER A 99 -1.80 7.17 8.29
N TYR A 100 -1.33 7.44 7.08
CA TYR A 100 -0.61 8.67 6.75
C TYR A 100 -1.50 9.91 6.96
N LEU A 101 -2.71 9.92 6.40
CA LEU A 101 -3.63 11.06 6.53
C LEU A 101 -4.04 11.32 7.99
N TYR A 102 -4.28 10.26 8.76
CA TYR A 102 -4.56 10.37 10.19
C TYR A 102 -3.36 10.98 10.94
N ASN A 103 -2.16 10.41 10.79
CA ASN A 103 -0.99 10.91 11.51
C ASN A 103 -0.59 12.32 11.03
N TYR A 104 -0.72 12.63 9.73
CA TYR A 104 -0.39 13.95 9.18
C TYR A 104 -1.33 15.04 9.71
N THR A 105 -2.64 14.78 9.75
CA THR A 105 -3.62 15.72 10.31
C THR A 105 -3.42 15.91 11.81
N HIS A 106 -3.15 14.83 12.55
CA HIS A 106 -2.86 14.91 13.99
C HIS A 106 -1.53 15.62 14.32
N VAL A 107 -0.50 15.48 13.47
CA VAL A 107 0.77 16.22 13.62
C VAL A 107 0.56 17.70 13.32
N LEU A 108 -0.14 18.06 12.24
CA LEU A 108 -0.44 19.47 11.92
C LEU A 108 -1.33 20.14 12.98
N ALA A 109 -2.29 19.41 13.55
CA ALA A 109 -3.18 19.93 14.60
C ALA A 109 -2.47 20.16 15.94
N ASN A 110 -1.33 19.50 16.20
CA ASN A 110 -0.68 19.48 17.51
C ASN A 110 0.77 19.99 17.53
N THR A 111 1.31 20.55 16.43
CA THR A 111 2.69 21.06 16.41
C THR A 111 2.76 22.57 16.68
N PRO A 112 3.26 23.02 17.84
CA PRO A 112 3.83 24.36 17.97
C PRO A 112 5.21 24.38 17.27
N THR A 113 5.36 25.27 16.29
CA THR A 113 6.52 25.72 15.49
C THR A 113 7.98 25.40 15.95
N LYS A 114 8.32 24.16 16.31
CA LYS A 114 9.70 23.76 16.66
C LYS A 114 10.12 22.44 16.02
N THR A 115 11.41 22.38 15.74
CA THR A 115 12.07 21.73 14.61
C THR A 115 12.65 20.35 14.92
N ASP A 116 12.03 19.55 15.76
CA ASP A 116 12.58 18.24 16.16
C ASP A 116 11.48 17.19 16.32
N SER A 117 11.24 16.28 15.35
CA SER A 117 10.53 14.99 15.59
C SER A 117 10.29 14.05 14.38
N THR A 118 11.09 14.03 13.30
CA THR A 118 10.83 13.10 12.16
C THR A 118 10.93 11.61 12.56
N ALA A 119 11.82 11.25 13.49
CA ALA A 119 11.99 9.86 13.95
C ALA A 119 10.83 9.36 14.86
N SER A 120 10.19 10.25 15.63
CA SER A 120 9.06 9.89 16.50
C SER A 120 7.78 9.66 15.68
N ALA A 121 7.54 10.48 14.66
CA ALA A 121 6.41 10.34 13.75
C ALA A 121 6.50 9.07 12.87
N SER A 122 7.71 8.66 12.44
CA SER A 122 7.88 7.42 11.67
C SER A 122 7.56 6.17 12.50
N ASN A 123 7.89 6.17 13.80
CA ASN A 123 7.57 5.06 14.71
C ASN A 123 6.06 5.02 15.04
N SER A 124 5.36 6.17 15.03
CA SER A 124 3.90 6.20 15.19
C SER A 124 3.19 5.66 13.96
N LEU A 125 3.64 6.02 12.74
CA LEU A 125 3.02 5.58 11.49
C LEU A 125 3.08 4.06 11.32
N GLY A 126 4.25 3.45 11.55
CA GLY A 126 4.40 2.00 11.43
C GLY A 126 3.52 1.22 12.43
N LYS A 127 3.35 1.73 13.65
CA LYS A 127 2.48 1.14 14.67
C LYS A 127 1.00 1.33 14.36
N ASP A 128 0.61 2.51 13.88
CA ASP A 128 -0.77 2.78 13.46
C ASP A 128 -1.17 1.91 12.26
N PHE A 129 -0.30 1.77 11.27
CA PHE A 129 -0.50 0.81 10.17
C PHE A 129 -0.62 -0.63 10.70
N ALA A 130 0.24 -1.06 11.63
CA ALA A 130 0.16 -2.40 12.21
C ALA A 130 -1.19 -2.65 12.93
N ALA A 131 -1.67 -1.69 13.71
CA ALA A 131 -2.99 -1.78 14.36
C ALA A 131 -4.12 -1.88 13.32
N ARG A 132 -4.08 -1.05 12.27
CA ARG A 132 -5.05 -1.09 11.16
C ARG A 132 -5.04 -2.42 10.43
N LEU A 133 -3.85 -2.97 10.14
CA LEU A 133 -3.73 -4.25 9.47
C LEU A 133 -4.29 -5.39 10.32
N GLN A 134 -4.05 -5.38 11.65
CA GLN A 134 -4.64 -6.36 12.55
C GLN A 134 -6.17 -6.29 12.58
N ILE A 135 -6.74 -5.09 12.63
CA ILE A 135 -8.19 -4.88 12.53
C ILE A 135 -8.71 -5.40 11.19
N TRP A 136 -8.07 -5.02 10.08
CA TRP A 136 -8.49 -5.42 8.74
C TRP A 136 -8.53 -6.94 8.58
N ILE A 137 -7.55 -7.70 9.09
CA ILE A 137 -7.60 -9.17 8.99
C ILE A 137 -8.84 -9.74 9.68
N SER A 138 -9.24 -9.16 10.81
CA SER A 138 -10.39 -9.64 11.60
C SER A 138 -11.75 -9.17 11.06
N GLN A 139 -11.80 -7.98 10.46
CA GLN A 139 -13.07 -7.27 10.19
C GLN A 139 -13.22 -6.81 8.72
N GLY A 140 -12.18 -6.95 7.92
CA GLY A 140 -12.08 -6.38 6.58
C GLY A 140 -11.96 -4.85 6.59
N LEU A 141 -12.23 -4.24 5.43
CA LEU A 141 -12.25 -2.79 5.26
C LEU A 141 -13.69 -2.28 5.44
N LEU A 142 -14.09 -2.10 6.70
CA LEU A 142 -15.45 -1.70 7.09
C LEU A 142 -15.96 -0.44 6.39
N ALA A 143 -15.08 0.52 6.11
CA ALA A 143 -15.45 1.77 5.42
C ALA A 143 -16.05 1.53 4.02
N LEU A 144 -15.76 0.39 3.41
CA LEU A 144 -16.28 -0.01 2.10
C LEU A 144 -17.20 -1.23 2.18
N ASP A 145 -17.58 -1.67 3.39
CA ASP A 145 -18.37 -2.90 3.62
C ASP A 145 -17.75 -4.14 2.95
N ARG A 146 -16.41 -4.28 3.07
CA ARG A 146 -15.64 -5.36 2.44
C ARG A 146 -15.02 -6.26 3.50
N HIS A 147 -15.16 -7.57 3.33
CA HIS A 147 -14.42 -8.56 4.12
C HIS A 147 -12.95 -8.62 3.71
N ALA A 148 -12.07 -9.05 4.63
CA ALA A 148 -10.69 -9.36 4.28
C ALA A 148 -10.65 -10.55 3.31
N CYS A 149 -9.97 -10.39 2.18
CA CYS A 149 -9.79 -11.41 1.15
C CYS A 149 -8.38 -11.32 0.58
N GLY A 150 -7.83 -12.43 0.07
CA GLY A 150 -6.51 -12.46 -0.59
C GLY A 150 -5.31 -12.65 0.35
N ILE A 151 -5.53 -12.72 1.67
CA ILE A 151 -4.43 -12.70 2.64
C ILE A 151 -3.39 -13.82 2.45
N GLY A 152 -2.14 -13.41 2.25
CA GLY A 152 -1.00 -14.32 2.20
C GLY A 152 -0.72 -14.98 3.55
N ALA A 153 -0.41 -16.29 3.53
CA ALA A 153 -0.21 -17.10 4.74
C ALA A 153 0.85 -16.53 5.71
N LEU A 154 1.96 -15.97 5.19
CA LEU A 154 2.97 -15.35 6.04
C LEU A 154 2.44 -14.08 6.73
N VAL A 155 1.77 -13.20 5.98
CA VAL A 155 1.18 -11.97 6.52
C VAL A 155 0.16 -12.32 7.60
N GLY A 156 -0.77 -13.23 7.32
CA GLY A 156 -1.74 -13.72 8.31
C GLY A 156 -1.06 -14.24 9.57
N SER A 157 -0.04 -15.09 9.43
CA SER A 157 0.68 -15.65 10.59
C SER A 157 1.43 -14.60 11.42
N VAL A 158 1.87 -13.50 10.82
CA VAL A 158 2.57 -12.42 11.51
C VAL A 158 1.58 -11.58 12.30
N VAL A 159 0.48 -11.18 11.67
CA VAL A 159 -0.47 -10.21 12.23
C VAL A 159 -1.41 -10.82 13.27
N ASP A 160 -1.68 -12.13 13.16
CA ASP A 160 -2.44 -12.93 14.13
C ASP A 160 -1.71 -13.09 15.49
N ASP A 161 -0.40 -12.80 15.54
CA ASP A 161 0.35 -12.84 16.80
C ASP A 161 -0.12 -11.70 17.73
N VAL A 162 -0.57 -12.03 18.95
CA VAL A 162 -1.07 -11.04 19.92
C VAL A 162 -0.06 -9.94 20.26
N LYS A 163 1.24 -10.19 20.06
CA LYS A 163 2.32 -9.21 20.28
C LYS A 163 2.62 -8.36 19.04
N TYR A 164 1.93 -8.58 17.92
CA TYR A 164 2.20 -7.93 16.65
C TYR A 164 2.13 -6.41 16.73
N VAL A 165 1.04 -5.85 17.25
CA VAL A 165 0.87 -4.38 17.33
C VAL A 165 1.95 -3.73 18.21
N GLY A 166 2.40 -4.44 19.26
CA GLY A 166 3.48 -3.95 20.13
C GLY A 166 4.82 -3.86 19.42
N ASN A 167 5.21 -4.92 18.70
CA ASN A 167 6.53 -5.05 18.06
C ASN A 167 6.44 -5.68 16.65
N PRO A 168 5.85 -5.00 15.66
CA PRO A 168 5.50 -5.62 14.37
C PRO A 168 6.73 -6.15 13.61
N THR A 169 7.83 -5.39 13.64
CA THR A 169 9.11 -5.78 13.02
C THR A 169 9.71 -7.03 13.66
N GLU A 170 9.70 -7.12 14.98
CA GLU A 170 10.24 -8.27 15.72
C GLU A 170 9.41 -9.52 15.44
N ILE A 171 8.08 -9.41 15.47
CA ILE A 171 7.16 -10.51 15.18
C ILE A 171 7.37 -11.00 13.74
N ALA A 172 7.43 -10.08 12.77
CA ALA A 172 7.69 -10.41 11.36
C ALA A 172 9.04 -11.13 11.19
N THR A 173 10.09 -10.60 11.81
CA THR A 173 11.45 -11.17 11.77
C THR A 173 11.47 -12.59 12.34
N ARG A 174 10.86 -12.80 13.51
CA ARG A 174 10.78 -14.13 14.15
C ARG A 174 10.02 -15.13 13.28
N LYS A 175 8.89 -14.73 12.69
CA LYS A 175 8.10 -15.61 11.81
C LYS A 175 8.89 -15.94 10.54
N TRP A 176 9.60 -14.98 9.96
CA TRP A 176 10.49 -15.21 8.82
C TRP A 176 11.67 -16.14 9.16
N ILE A 177 12.31 -15.98 10.33
CA ILE A 177 13.37 -16.88 10.80
C ILE A 177 12.87 -18.32 10.90
N LYS A 178 11.62 -18.54 11.36
CA LYS A 178 11.00 -19.88 11.40
C LYS A 178 10.85 -20.51 10.02
N THR A 179 10.76 -19.71 8.96
CA THR A 179 10.80 -20.20 7.56
C THR A 179 12.21 -20.57 7.09
N LYS A 180 13.19 -20.65 8.01
CA LYS A 180 14.62 -20.78 7.71
C LYS A 180 15.14 -19.65 6.81
N ARG A 181 14.53 -18.46 6.92
CA ARG A 181 14.86 -17.28 6.11
C ARG A 181 14.66 -17.49 4.60
N LYS A 182 13.77 -18.40 4.21
CA LYS A 182 13.50 -18.73 2.79
C LYS A 182 12.23 -18.10 2.24
N ALA A 183 11.29 -17.71 3.09
CA ALA A 183 10.08 -17.06 2.62
C ALA A 183 10.40 -15.67 2.06
N ALA A 184 10.06 -15.45 0.80
CA ALA A 184 10.13 -14.15 0.12
C ALA A 184 8.82 -13.86 -0.67
N PRO A 185 7.64 -13.93 -0.04
CA PRO A 185 6.39 -13.58 -0.71
C PRO A 185 6.28 -12.07 -0.94
N ASN A 186 5.39 -11.67 -1.85
CA ASN A 186 5.09 -10.28 -2.21
C ASN A 186 4.39 -9.45 -1.12
N GLY A 187 3.93 -10.10 -0.03
CA GLY A 187 3.04 -9.55 0.99
C GLY A 187 3.45 -8.20 1.62
N SER A 188 4.73 -7.83 1.59
CA SER A 188 5.19 -6.51 2.03
C SER A 188 5.30 -5.49 0.91
N LEU A 189 5.58 -5.93 -0.32
CA LEU A 189 5.87 -5.10 -1.49
C LEU A 189 4.59 -4.60 -2.18
N MET A 190 3.58 -5.46 -2.33
CA MET A 190 2.39 -5.18 -3.14
C MET A 190 1.62 -3.91 -2.73
N ARG A 191 1.75 -3.51 -1.47
CA ARG A 191 1.08 -2.34 -0.87
C ARG A 191 1.94 -1.07 -0.79
N THR A 192 3.18 -1.05 -1.30
CA THR A 192 4.11 0.07 -1.04
C THR A 192 3.97 1.26 -1.98
N HIS A 193 3.20 1.16 -3.06
CA HIS A 193 3.01 2.25 -4.02
C HIS A 193 2.56 3.59 -3.39
N PRO A 194 1.75 3.64 -2.31
CA PRO A 194 1.44 4.92 -1.65
C PRO A 194 2.66 5.55 -0.96
N ILE A 195 3.63 4.76 -0.49
CA ILE A 195 4.85 5.28 0.14
C ILE A 195 5.66 6.08 -0.90
N GLY A 196 5.73 5.60 -2.14
CA GLY A 196 6.38 6.34 -3.23
C GLY A 196 5.70 7.67 -3.54
N VAL A 197 4.37 7.71 -3.47
CA VAL A 197 3.57 8.95 -3.63
C VAL A 197 3.80 9.91 -2.46
N ILE A 198 3.75 9.40 -1.23
CA ILE A 198 3.98 10.19 -0.01
C ILE A 198 5.40 10.77 0.00
N GLY A 199 6.37 10.01 -0.49
CA GLY A 199 7.79 10.38 -0.56
C GLY A 199 8.20 11.20 -1.77
N VAL A 200 7.26 11.73 -2.58
CA VAL A 200 7.62 12.52 -3.77
C VAL A 200 8.53 13.69 -3.38
N GLY A 201 9.70 13.78 -4.04
CA GLY A 201 10.72 14.78 -3.78
C GLY A 201 11.63 14.49 -2.57
N MET A 202 11.39 13.39 -1.85
CA MET A 202 12.24 12.92 -0.75
C MET A 202 13.32 11.96 -1.26
N SER A 203 14.45 11.91 -0.55
CA SER A 203 15.45 10.86 -0.70
C SER A 203 14.99 9.57 -0.01
N GLU A 204 15.62 8.45 -0.36
CA GLU A 204 15.46 7.17 0.34
C GLU A 204 16.07 7.18 1.77
N GLU A 205 16.94 8.16 2.03
CA GLU A 205 17.55 8.50 3.33
C GLU A 205 16.69 9.49 4.13
#